data_AF-A0A7C3KKR8-F1
#
_entry.id   AF-A0A7C3KKR8-F1
#
_cell.length_a   1.000
_cell.length_b   1.000
_cell.length_c   1.000
_cell.angle_alpha   90.00
_cell.angle_beta   90.00
_cell.angle_gamma   90.00
#
_symmetry.space_group_name_H-M   'P 1'
#
loop_
_entity.id
_entity.type
_entity.pdbx_description
1 polymer ?
#
loop_
_entity_poly.entity_id
_entity_poly.type
_entity_poly.pdbx_seq_one_letter_code
_entity_poly.pdbx_strand_id
1 'polypeptide(L)'
;MKKKLLILGAILVLLGTVNFAKVSFLSSRTAVPDSIPDTPEAKEIMKAIENAYDIEAEAAYTFDLKKFPDVFINDPRFPLPDSTLQTVREMTDNPSLETAGYLDYKLAYYTWGSNAILYLEEVQQKAKSENRTLTDEEKRSVVDKYGRIAPARANSPKKKIPIRFISMEITNDVATTVIDDGPRTVELTLVLVNKKWYIAAYKGLSIHP
;
A
#
# COMPACT_ATOMS: atom_id res chain seq x y z
N MET A 1 -8.13 55.74 6.01
CA MET A 1 -7.89 54.32 6.35
C MET A 1 -8.40 53.29 5.34
N LYS A 2 -9.31 53.62 4.40
CA LYS A 2 -9.90 52.64 3.46
C LYS A 2 -9.02 52.20 2.26
N LYS A 3 -7.92 52.91 1.93
CA LYS A 3 -7.05 52.57 0.79
C LYS A 3 -5.96 51.54 1.09
N LYS A 4 -5.63 51.29 2.37
CA LYS A 4 -4.60 50.31 2.75
C LYS A 4 -5.14 48.87 2.91
N LEU A 5 -6.46 48.68 3.04
CA LEU A 5 -7.06 47.35 3.15
C LEU A 5 -7.26 46.64 1.79
N LEU A 6 -7.32 47.38 0.68
CA LEU A 6 -7.55 46.81 -0.65
C LEU A 6 -6.30 46.14 -1.25
N ILE A 7 -5.09 46.55 -0.82
CA ILE A 7 -3.83 45.99 -1.34
C ILE A 7 -3.48 44.66 -0.66
N LEU A 8 -3.90 44.45 0.59
CA LEU A 8 -3.65 43.19 1.31
C LEU A 8 -4.53 42.03 0.79
N GLY A 9 -5.74 42.33 0.30
CA GLY A 9 -6.64 41.32 -0.27
C GLY A 9 -6.17 40.76 -1.62
N ALA A 10 -5.50 41.58 -2.45
CA ALA A 10 -5.01 41.15 -3.77
C ALA A 10 -3.76 40.25 -3.68
N ILE A 11 -2.91 40.44 -2.66
CA ILE A 11 -1.69 39.64 -2.46
C ILE A 11 -2.03 38.23 -1.93
N LEU A 12 -3.10 38.08 -1.14
CA LEU A 12 -3.54 36.78 -0.62
C LEU A 12 -4.19 35.88 -1.69
N VAL A 13 -4.80 36.45 -2.73
CA VAL A 13 -5.37 35.66 -3.84
C VAL A 13 -4.27 35.19 -4.81
N LEU A 14 -3.20 35.95 -5.00
CA LEU A 14 -2.05 35.57 -5.84
C LEU A 14 -1.14 34.52 -5.19
N LEU A 15 -1.09 34.42 -3.86
CA LEU A 15 -0.38 33.33 -3.16
C LEU A 15 -1.18 32.02 -3.10
N GLY A 16 -2.51 32.08 -3.21
CA GLY A 16 -3.38 30.91 -3.24
C GLY A 16 -3.33 30.12 -4.56
N THR A 17 -3.10 30.79 -5.69
CA THR A 17 -3.06 30.13 -7.01
C THR A 17 -1.71 29.50 -7.34
N VAL A 18 -0.61 29.99 -6.76
CA VAL A 18 0.73 29.43 -7.00
C VAL A 18 0.96 28.14 -6.22
N ASN A 19 0.30 27.94 -5.08
CA ASN A 19 0.38 26.69 -4.31
C ASN A 19 -0.55 25.59 -4.85
N PHE A 20 -1.69 25.92 -5.46
CA PHE A 20 -2.53 24.90 -6.09
C PHE A 20 -1.89 24.31 -7.36
N ALA A 21 -1.15 25.12 -8.12
CA ALA A 21 -0.41 24.65 -9.28
C ALA A 21 0.77 23.70 -8.96
N LYS A 22 1.31 23.75 -7.72
CA LYS A 22 2.39 22.83 -7.30
C LYS A 22 1.89 21.46 -6.85
N VAL A 23 0.64 21.35 -6.37
CA VAL A 23 0.06 20.04 -5.99
C VAL A 23 -0.45 19.28 -7.22
N SER A 24 -0.79 19.98 -8.31
CA SER A 24 -1.22 19.36 -9.58
C SER A 24 -0.08 18.95 -10.51
N PHE A 25 1.19 19.14 -10.12
CA PHE A 25 2.37 18.68 -10.86
C PHE A 25 2.97 17.41 -10.25
N LEU A 26 2.16 16.60 -9.56
CA LEU A 26 2.49 15.22 -9.26
C LEU A 26 2.33 14.40 -10.55
N SER A 27 3.42 14.34 -11.32
CA SER A 27 3.73 13.37 -12.37
C SER A 27 2.54 12.58 -12.91
N SER A 28 1.76 13.17 -13.80
CA SER A 28 1.07 12.40 -14.83
C SER A 28 2.15 11.87 -15.80
N ARG A 29 2.89 10.83 -15.37
CA ARG A 29 3.59 9.96 -16.31
C ARG A 29 2.47 9.29 -17.10
N THR A 30 2.13 9.84 -18.25
CA THR A 30 1.27 9.19 -19.23
C THR A 30 1.84 7.80 -19.45
N ALA A 31 1.08 6.78 -19.09
CA ALA A 31 1.41 5.40 -19.38
C ALA A 31 1.79 5.31 -20.87
N VAL A 32 3.05 4.95 -21.13
CA VAL A 32 3.49 4.64 -22.49
C VAL A 32 2.65 3.44 -22.95
N PRO A 33 2.14 3.41 -24.20
CA PRO A 33 1.31 2.30 -24.68
C PRO A 33 2.00 0.96 -24.45
N ASP A 34 1.24 -0.07 -24.02
CA ASP A 34 1.64 -1.47 -23.79
C ASP A 34 3.10 -1.80 -24.17
N SER A 35 4.04 -1.42 -23.30
CA SER A 35 5.48 -1.46 -23.61
C SER A 35 6.17 -2.64 -22.94
N ILE A 36 5.48 -3.76 -22.79
CA ILE A 36 6.03 -4.94 -22.13
C ILE A 36 6.90 -5.70 -23.13
N PRO A 37 8.19 -5.92 -22.86
CA PRO A 37 9.04 -6.73 -23.72
C PRO A 37 8.52 -8.18 -23.80
N ASP A 38 8.44 -8.77 -24.99
CA ASP A 38 8.18 -10.22 -25.13
C ASP A 38 9.48 -11.01 -24.95
N THR A 39 9.98 -11.06 -23.71
CA THR A 39 11.19 -11.79 -23.34
C THR A 39 10.90 -12.83 -22.25
N PRO A 40 11.73 -13.88 -22.11
CA PRO A 40 11.61 -14.83 -21.00
C PRO A 40 11.67 -14.14 -19.63
N GLU A 41 12.53 -13.15 -19.49
CA GLU A 41 12.71 -12.38 -18.25
C GLU A 41 11.45 -11.58 -17.87
N ALA A 42 10.81 -10.92 -18.85
CA ALA A 42 9.54 -10.22 -18.61
C ALA A 42 8.45 -11.17 -18.13
N LYS A 43 8.38 -12.39 -18.69
CA LYS A 43 7.43 -13.44 -18.27
C LYS A 43 7.71 -13.91 -16.84
N GLU A 44 8.97 -14.01 -16.43
CA GLU A 44 9.35 -14.33 -15.05
C GLU A 44 8.95 -13.22 -14.07
N ILE A 45 9.14 -11.95 -14.44
CA ILE A 45 8.70 -10.80 -13.63
C ILE A 45 7.18 -10.78 -13.47
N MET A 46 6.43 -10.96 -14.57
CA MET A 46 4.96 -11.03 -14.51
C MET A 46 4.50 -12.15 -13.57
N LYS A 47 5.11 -13.33 -13.68
CA LYS A 47 4.81 -14.47 -12.80
C LYS A 47 5.16 -14.19 -11.34
N ALA A 48 6.25 -13.49 -11.06
CA ALA A 48 6.63 -13.10 -9.70
C ALA A 48 5.60 -12.15 -9.08
N ILE A 49 5.09 -11.19 -9.86
CA ILE A 49 4.02 -10.27 -9.44
C ILE A 49 2.73 -11.03 -9.19
N GLU A 50 2.28 -11.87 -10.12
CA GLU A 50 1.07 -12.69 -9.92
C GLU A 50 1.16 -13.57 -8.67
N ASN A 51 2.30 -14.23 -8.46
CA ASN A 51 2.54 -15.06 -7.29
C ASN A 51 2.51 -14.25 -5.97
N ALA A 52 3.01 -13.01 -5.99
CA ALA A 52 2.92 -12.13 -4.83
C ALA A 52 1.46 -11.81 -4.47
N TYR A 53 0.62 -11.51 -5.47
CA TYR A 53 -0.81 -11.26 -5.25
C TYR A 53 -1.56 -12.50 -4.76
N ASP A 54 -1.22 -13.69 -5.27
CA ASP A 54 -1.81 -14.94 -4.79
C ASP A 54 -1.44 -15.20 -3.32
N ILE A 55 -0.17 -14.98 -2.94
CA ILE A 55 0.30 -15.09 -1.54
C ILE A 55 -0.39 -14.06 -0.65
N GLU A 56 -0.54 -12.82 -1.10
CA GLU A 56 -1.25 -11.77 -0.35
C GLU A 56 -2.74 -12.09 -0.15
N ALA A 57 -3.40 -12.66 -1.16
CA ALA A 57 -4.79 -13.09 -1.06
C ALA A 57 -4.97 -14.26 -0.09
N GLU A 58 -4.05 -15.23 -0.10
CA GLU A 58 -4.03 -16.33 0.87
C GLU A 58 -3.82 -15.79 2.29
N ALA A 59 -2.81 -14.93 2.49
CA ALA A 59 -2.50 -14.33 3.79
C ALA A 59 -3.62 -13.44 4.34
N ALA A 60 -4.33 -12.71 3.48
CA ALA A 60 -5.48 -11.89 3.89
C ALA A 60 -6.64 -12.75 4.45
N TYR A 61 -6.68 -14.03 4.11
CA TYR A 61 -7.69 -14.98 4.57
C TYR A 61 -7.21 -15.83 5.76
N THR A 62 -5.99 -16.38 5.68
CA THR A 62 -5.43 -17.32 6.66
C THR A 62 -4.64 -16.65 7.77
N PHE A 63 -4.22 -15.40 7.58
CA PHE A 63 -3.24 -14.68 8.39
C PHE A 63 -1.84 -15.33 8.44
N ASP A 64 -1.55 -16.29 7.55
CA ASP A 64 -0.22 -16.89 7.44
C ASP A 64 0.70 -16.04 6.55
N LEU A 65 1.72 -15.43 7.17
CA LEU A 65 2.68 -14.54 6.50
C LEU A 65 3.99 -15.22 6.13
N LYS A 66 4.15 -16.53 6.36
CA LYS A 66 5.42 -17.24 6.16
C LYS A 66 5.97 -17.16 4.74
N LYS A 67 5.10 -16.97 3.74
CA LYS A 67 5.46 -16.87 2.32
C LYS A 67 5.84 -15.45 1.89
N PHE A 68 5.68 -14.43 2.74
CA PHE A 68 6.00 -13.04 2.35
C PHE A 68 7.46 -12.84 1.96
N PRO A 69 8.46 -13.39 2.69
CA PRO A 69 9.86 -13.32 2.28
C PRO A 69 10.18 -14.02 0.95
N ASP A 70 9.27 -14.84 0.43
CA ASP A 70 9.46 -15.49 -0.88
C ASP A 70 9.13 -14.56 -2.05
N VAL A 71 8.48 -13.42 -1.81
CA VAL A 71 8.01 -12.52 -2.88
C VAL A 71 8.30 -11.04 -2.62
N PHE A 72 8.53 -10.66 -1.37
CA PHE A 72 8.93 -9.31 -0.97
C PHE A 72 10.34 -9.31 -0.40
N ILE A 73 11.06 -8.20 -0.56
CA ILE A 73 12.40 -8.02 0.00
C ILE A 73 12.60 -6.60 0.52
N ASN A 74 13.49 -6.45 1.49
CA ASN A 74 14.02 -5.15 1.92
C ASN A 74 15.32 -4.87 1.18
N ASP A 75 15.24 -4.35 -0.04
CA ASP A 75 16.43 -3.91 -0.79
C ASP A 75 16.82 -2.49 -0.37
N PRO A 76 18.07 -2.24 0.08
CA PRO A 76 18.49 -0.93 0.58
C PRO A 76 18.51 0.16 -0.50
N ARG A 77 18.45 -0.17 -1.79
CA ARG A 77 18.31 0.80 -2.89
C ARG A 77 16.91 1.41 -2.94
N PHE A 78 15.92 0.77 -2.31
CA PHE A 78 14.51 1.15 -2.34
C PHE A 78 13.91 1.20 -0.92
N PRO A 79 14.41 2.09 -0.04
CA PRO A 79 13.84 2.25 1.29
C PRO A 79 12.41 2.80 1.22
N LEU A 80 11.63 2.55 2.27
CA LEU A 80 10.29 3.14 2.38
C LEU A 80 10.35 4.68 2.43
N PRO A 81 9.40 5.38 1.80
CA PRO A 81 9.22 6.82 2.03
C PRO A 81 8.87 7.12 3.49
N ASP A 82 9.25 8.29 3.99
CA ASP A 82 9.07 8.69 5.39
C ASP A 82 7.63 8.50 5.91
N SER A 83 6.63 8.82 5.09
CA SER A 83 5.21 8.64 5.46
C SER A 83 4.86 7.16 5.68
N THR A 84 5.38 6.27 4.83
CA THR A 84 5.12 4.83 4.95
C THR A 84 5.93 4.23 6.09
N LEU A 85 7.17 4.68 6.29
CA LEU A 85 8.00 4.31 7.44
C LEU A 85 7.33 4.68 8.75
N GLN A 86 6.71 5.86 8.82
CA GLN A 86 5.92 6.28 9.98
C GLN A 86 4.76 5.30 10.24
N THR A 87 4.02 4.88 9.21
CA THR A 87 2.98 3.86 9.36
C THR A 87 3.53 2.53 9.92
N VAL A 88 4.73 2.11 9.50
CA VAL A 88 5.37 0.89 10.05
C VAL A 88 5.70 1.06 11.53
N ARG A 89 6.26 2.20 11.95
CA ARG A 89 6.53 2.52 13.37
C ARG A 89 5.26 2.39 14.21
N GLU A 90 4.15 2.90 13.67
CA GLU A 90 2.85 2.90 14.34
C GLU A 90 2.21 1.51 14.42
N MET A 91 2.38 0.67 13.40
CA MET A 91 1.85 -0.71 13.38
C MET A 91 2.68 -1.68 14.21
N THR A 92 3.97 -1.39 14.40
CA THR A 92 4.91 -2.23 15.15
C THR A 92 5.22 -1.72 16.56
N ASP A 93 4.61 -0.60 16.95
CA ASP A 93 4.91 0.11 18.20
C ASP A 93 6.42 0.37 18.43
N ASN A 94 7.14 0.66 17.34
CA ASN A 94 8.58 0.91 17.36
C ASN A 94 8.90 2.33 16.86
N PRO A 95 8.78 3.37 17.71
CA PRO A 95 9.04 4.75 17.30
C PRO A 95 10.50 5.01 16.93
N SER A 96 11.44 4.17 17.38
CA SER A 96 12.87 4.25 17.10
C SER A 96 13.30 3.60 15.78
N LEU A 97 12.39 2.98 15.02
CA LEU A 97 12.74 2.34 13.75
C LEU A 97 13.27 3.38 12.75
N GLU A 98 14.56 3.34 12.42
CA GLU A 98 15.19 4.32 11.54
C GLU A 98 14.97 4.03 10.05
N THR A 99 14.91 2.75 9.68
CA THR A 99 14.79 2.29 8.30
C THR A 99 13.89 1.07 8.21
N ALA A 100 13.17 0.92 7.10
CA ALA A 100 12.46 -0.30 6.75
C ALA A 100 12.35 -0.43 5.22
N GLY A 101 12.17 -1.66 4.75
CA GLY A 101 11.86 -1.95 3.35
C GLY A 101 10.42 -2.39 3.15
N TYR A 102 10.09 -2.80 1.92
CA TYR A 102 8.71 -3.15 1.57
C TYR A 102 8.23 -4.46 2.21
N LEU A 103 9.12 -5.43 2.44
CA LEU A 103 8.77 -6.64 3.20
C LEU A 103 8.36 -6.29 4.64
N ASP A 104 9.09 -5.38 5.30
CA ASP A 104 8.75 -4.95 6.67
C ASP A 104 7.37 -4.28 6.71
N TYR A 105 7.08 -3.42 5.73
CA TYR A 105 5.76 -2.80 5.60
C TYR A 105 4.66 -3.84 5.44
N LYS A 106 4.84 -4.83 4.55
CA LYS A 106 3.86 -5.90 4.34
C LYS A 106 3.63 -6.71 5.62
N LEU A 107 4.69 -7.11 6.30
CA LEU A 107 4.59 -7.84 7.56
C LEU A 107 3.87 -7.03 8.65
N ALA A 108 4.22 -5.75 8.81
CA ALA A 108 3.58 -4.86 9.77
C ALA A 108 2.08 -4.67 9.49
N TYR A 109 1.73 -4.37 8.23
CA TYR A 109 0.34 -4.16 7.82
C TYR A 109 -0.53 -5.40 8.04
N TYR A 110 -0.07 -6.57 7.58
CA TYR A 110 -0.85 -7.80 7.71
C TYR A 110 -0.92 -8.32 9.16
N THR A 111 0.14 -8.13 9.95
CA THR A 111 0.13 -8.51 11.38
C THR A 111 -0.81 -7.61 12.18
N TRP A 112 -0.75 -6.30 11.96
CA TRP A 112 -1.70 -5.37 12.59
C TRP A 112 -3.14 -5.71 12.17
N GLY A 113 -3.37 -5.93 10.87
CA GLY A 113 -4.68 -6.24 10.32
C GLY A 113 -5.27 -7.53 10.89
N SER A 114 -4.48 -8.61 10.99
CA SER A 114 -4.95 -9.88 11.55
C SER A 114 -5.33 -9.74 13.03
N ASN A 115 -4.49 -9.08 13.83
CA ASN A 115 -4.77 -8.81 15.24
C ASN A 115 -6.05 -7.99 15.41
N ALA A 116 -6.22 -6.94 14.61
CA ALA A 116 -7.40 -6.08 14.65
C ALA A 116 -8.68 -6.84 14.24
N ILE A 117 -8.62 -7.67 13.20
CA ILE A 117 -9.75 -8.50 12.76
C ILE A 117 -10.15 -9.49 13.85
N LEU A 118 -9.20 -10.23 14.42
CA LEU A 118 -9.47 -11.22 15.46
C LEU A 118 -10.09 -10.57 16.70
N TYR A 119 -9.59 -9.40 17.09
CA TYR A 119 -10.15 -8.66 18.22
C TYR A 119 -11.58 -8.16 17.93
N LEU A 120 -11.83 -7.62 16.74
CA LEU A 120 -13.18 -7.22 16.33
C LEU A 120 -14.16 -8.41 16.33
N GLU A 121 -13.73 -9.57 15.81
CA GLU A 121 -14.53 -10.80 15.81
C GLU A 121 -14.86 -11.25 17.23
N GLU A 122 -13.89 -11.22 18.15
CA GLU A 122 -14.10 -11.57 19.56
C GLU A 122 -15.14 -10.65 20.22
N VAL A 123 -14.99 -9.33 20.06
CA VAL A 123 -15.90 -8.33 20.61
C VAL A 123 -17.33 -8.51 20.05
N GLN A 124 -17.46 -8.76 18.74
CA GLN A 124 -18.74 -9.05 18.10
C GLN A 124 -19.36 -10.36 18.57
N GLN A 125 -18.57 -11.42 18.72
CA GLN A 125 -19.04 -12.73 19.21
C GLN A 125 -19.54 -12.64 20.64
N LYS A 126 -18.83 -11.90 21.51
CA LYS A 126 -19.26 -11.64 22.88
C LYS A 126 -20.64 -10.97 22.91
N ALA A 127 -20.81 -9.84 22.24
CA ALA A 127 -22.10 -9.15 22.20
C ALA A 127 -23.23 -10.02 21.62
N LYS A 128 -22.93 -10.82 20.59
CA LYS A 128 -23.88 -11.79 20.01
C LYS A 128 -24.27 -12.87 21.02
N SER A 129 -23.33 -13.42 21.77
CA SER A 129 -23.60 -14.43 22.82
C SER A 129 -24.47 -13.87 23.96
N GLU A 130 -24.40 -12.55 24.17
CA GLU A 130 -25.21 -11.80 25.14
C GLU A 130 -26.53 -11.27 24.54
N ASN A 131 -26.88 -11.63 23.29
CA ASN A 131 -28.06 -11.16 22.56
C ASN A 131 -28.23 -9.63 22.53
N ARG A 132 -27.12 -8.90 22.40
CA ARG A 132 -27.09 -7.44 22.33
C ARG A 132 -26.22 -6.93 21.20
N THR A 133 -26.30 -5.64 20.94
CA THR A 133 -25.35 -4.91 20.09
C THR A 133 -24.10 -4.53 20.88
N LEU A 134 -23.05 -4.08 20.18
CA LEU A 134 -21.87 -3.51 20.81
C LEU A 134 -22.21 -2.27 21.64
N THR A 135 -21.61 -2.17 22.83
CA THR A 135 -21.64 -0.95 23.65
C THR A 135 -20.77 0.14 23.04
N ASP A 136 -20.92 1.38 23.49
CA ASP A 136 -20.06 2.47 23.00
C ASP A 136 -18.60 2.32 23.42
N GLU A 137 -18.34 1.63 24.53
CA GLU A 137 -16.97 1.28 24.94
C GLU A 137 -16.35 0.25 24.00
N GLU A 138 -17.07 -0.80 23.64
CA GLU A 138 -16.62 -1.81 22.68
C GLU A 138 -16.43 -1.24 21.27
N LYS A 139 -17.31 -0.32 20.84
CA LYS A 139 -17.12 0.40 19.57
C LYS A 139 -15.85 1.24 19.58
N ARG A 140 -15.49 1.84 20.72
CA ARG A 140 -14.24 2.60 20.87
C ARG A 140 -13.02 1.68 20.96
N SER A 141 -13.14 0.52 21.58
CA SER A 141 -11.99 -0.38 21.80
C SER A 141 -11.47 -1.01 20.51
N VAL A 142 -12.32 -1.17 19.50
CA VAL A 142 -11.93 -1.70 18.17
C VAL A 142 -11.27 -0.67 17.25
N VAL A 143 -11.16 0.58 17.72
CA VAL A 143 -10.41 1.65 17.05
C VAL A 143 -9.06 1.77 17.73
N ASP A 144 -7.97 1.67 16.98
CA ASP A 144 -6.64 1.80 17.57
C ASP A 144 -6.28 3.25 17.92
N LYS A 145 -5.14 3.45 18.60
CA LYS A 145 -4.68 4.77 19.05
C LYS A 145 -4.42 5.78 17.93
N TYR A 146 -4.37 5.33 16.67
CA TYR A 146 -4.20 6.18 15.49
C TYR A 146 -5.51 6.33 14.70
N GLY A 147 -6.64 5.87 15.25
CA GLY A 147 -7.96 6.01 14.63
C GLY A 147 -8.26 4.96 13.56
N ARG A 148 -7.47 3.89 13.46
CA ARG A 148 -7.66 2.84 12.45
C ARG A 148 -8.62 1.78 12.96
N ILE A 149 -9.41 1.22 12.06
CA ILE A 149 -10.33 0.10 12.31
C ILE A 149 -9.84 -1.10 11.51
N ALA A 150 -10.11 -2.31 12.01
CA ALA A 150 -9.80 -3.55 11.31
C ALA A 150 -10.29 -3.51 9.85
N PRO A 151 -9.47 -3.92 8.88
CA PRO A 151 -9.95 -4.06 7.51
C PRO A 151 -11.00 -5.17 7.42
N ALA A 152 -11.82 -5.14 6.37
CA ALA A 152 -12.74 -6.24 6.11
C ALA A 152 -11.96 -7.55 5.89
N ARG A 153 -12.39 -8.63 6.56
CA ARG A 153 -11.81 -9.96 6.36
C ARG A 153 -12.06 -10.42 4.92
N ALA A 154 -11.05 -11.05 4.32
CA ALA A 154 -11.22 -11.67 3.01
C ALA A 154 -12.26 -12.82 3.09
N ASN A 155 -13.18 -12.87 2.13
CA ASN A 155 -14.23 -13.89 2.11
C ASN A 155 -13.77 -15.23 1.50
N SER A 156 -12.60 -15.27 0.86
CA SER A 156 -12.05 -16.48 0.23
C SER A 156 -10.54 -16.33 0.01
N PRO A 157 -9.75 -17.42 0.21
CA PRO A 157 -8.31 -17.43 -0.06
C PRO A 157 -7.98 -17.54 -1.56
N LYS A 158 -8.96 -17.85 -2.42
CA LYS A 158 -8.74 -18.16 -3.85
C LYS A 158 -9.21 -17.05 -4.79
N LYS A 159 -9.37 -15.82 -4.30
CA LYS A 159 -9.76 -14.73 -5.19
C LYS A 159 -8.55 -14.33 -6.04
N LYS A 160 -8.46 -14.92 -7.24
CA LYS A 160 -7.47 -14.48 -8.24
C LYS A 160 -7.77 -13.04 -8.62
N ILE A 161 -6.84 -12.15 -8.28
CA ILE A 161 -6.93 -10.74 -8.65
C ILE A 161 -6.52 -10.65 -10.13
N PRO A 162 -7.40 -10.19 -11.04
CA PRO A 162 -7.01 -10.01 -12.42
C PRO A 162 -6.03 -8.83 -12.50
N ILE A 163 -4.76 -9.13 -12.81
CA ILE A 163 -3.72 -8.12 -12.98
C ILE A 163 -3.59 -7.82 -14.46
N ARG A 164 -3.78 -6.55 -14.83
CA ARG A 164 -3.45 -6.06 -16.16
C ARG A 164 -2.09 -5.37 -16.13
N PHE A 165 -1.13 -5.94 -16.85
CA PHE A 165 0.19 -5.32 -17.01
C PHE A 165 0.11 -4.23 -18.07
N ILE A 166 0.66 -3.05 -17.78
CA ILE A 166 0.58 -1.87 -18.66
C ILE A 166 1.95 -1.58 -19.28
N SER A 167 3.00 -1.53 -18.47
CA SER A 167 4.35 -1.25 -18.98
C SER A 167 5.40 -1.92 -18.11
N MET A 168 6.54 -2.26 -18.71
CA MET A 168 7.68 -2.84 -18.00
C MET A 168 8.98 -2.28 -18.56
N GLU A 169 9.87 -1.87 -17.67
CA GLU A 169 11.25 -1.50 -17.97
C GLU A 169 12.17 -2.40 -17.15
N ILE A 170 13.13 -3.05 -17.80
CA ILE A 170 14.11 -3.94 -17.17
C ILE A 170 15.50 -3.35 -17.41
N THR A 171 16.22 -3.07 -16.34
CA THR A 171 17.60 -2.56 -16.37
C THR A 171 18.45 -3.35 -15.41
N ASN A 172 19.29 -4.24 -15.95
CA ASN A 172 20.14 -5.15 -15.17
C ASN A 172 19.31 -5.99 -14.18
N ASP A 173 19.56 -5.83 -12.88
CA ASP A 173 18.92 -6.57 -11.80
C ASP A 173 17.69 -5.85 -11.23
N VAL A 174 17.17 -4.82 -11.92
CA VAL A 174 15.99 -4.05 -11.49
C VAL A 174 14.96 -4.02 -12.60
N ALA A 175 13.70 -4.20 -12.24
CA ALA A 175 12.56 -3.98 -13.12
C ALA A 175 11.56 -3.00 -12.49
N THR A 176 10.99 -2.12 -13.32
CA THR A 176 9.86 -1.27 -12.93
C THR A 176 8.66 -1.66 -13.78
N THR A 177 7.56 -2.05 -13.13
CA THR A 177 6.35 -2.53 -13.80
C THR A 177 5.15 -1.70 -13.36
N VAL A 178 4.40 -1.17 -14.32
CA VAL A 178 3.10 -0.54 -14.04
C VAL A 178 2.01 -1.57 -14.30
N ILE A 179 1.16 -1.77 -13.30
CA ILE A 179 0.02 -2.69 -13.37
C ILE A 179 -1.26 -1.99 -12.93
N ASP A 180 -2.37 -2.56 -13.34
CA ASP A 180 -3.72 -2.25 -12.88
C ASP A 180 -4.28 -3.52 -12.23
N ASP A 181 -4.58 -3.43 -10.94
CA ASP A 181 -5.05 -4.55 -10.10
C ASP A 181 -6.57 -4.56 -9.91
N GLY A 182 -7.29 -3.70 -10.65
CA GLY A 182 -8.73 -3.46 -10.51
C GLY A 182 -9.02 -2.12 -9.84
N PRO A 183 -8.87 -1.98 -8.52
CA PRO A 183 -9.14 -0.72 -7.82
C PRO A 183 -8.02 0.31 -7.98
N ARG A 184 -6.81 -0.06 -8.41
CA ARG A 184 -5.67 0.86 -8.49
C ARG A 184 -4.80 0.61 -9.71
N THR A 185 -4.17 1.68 -10.18
CA THR A 185 -2.96 1.58 -11.01
C THR A 185 -1.74 1.86 -10.12
N VAL A 186 -0.75 1.00 -10.19
CA VAL A 186 0.43 1.03 -9.31
C VAL A 186 1.71 0.78 -10.10
N GLU A 187 2.80 1.37 -9.64
CA GLU A 187 4.16 1.08 -10.08
C GLU A 187 4.83 0.19 -9.03
N LEU A 188 5.33 -0.97 -9.47
CA LEU A 188 6.09 -1.91 -8.67
C LEU A 188 7.55 -1.87 -9.09
N THR A 189 8.46 -1.81 -8.11
CA THR A 189 9.88 -2.02 -8.34
C THR A 189 10.25 -3.43 -7.89
N LEU A 190 10.85 -4.19 -8.79
CA LEU A 190 11.35 -5.53 -8.54
C LEU A 190 12.87 -5.57 -8.63
N VAL A 191 13.48 -6.47 -7.86
CA VAL A 191 14.92 -6.70 -7.85
C VAL A 191 15.23 -8.19 -8.06
N LEU A 192 16.25 -8.49 -8.84
CA LEU A 192 16.74 -9.84 -9.11
C LEU A 192 17.81 -10.22 -8.09
N VAL A 193 17.48 -11.13 -7.18
CA VAL A 193 18.42 -11.64 -6.17
C VAL A 193 18.48 -13.15 -6.31
N ASN A 194 19.68 -13.72 -6.46
CA ASN A 194 19.89 -15.16 -6.59
C ASN A 194 19.00 -15.82 -7.68
N LYS A 195 18.88 -15.16 -8.85
CA LYS A 195 18.07 -15.60 -10.00
C LYS A 195 16.55 -15.63 -9.73
N LYS A 196 16.06 -14.89 -8.75
CA LYS A 196 14.63 -14.74 -8.46
C LYS A 196 14.26 -13.28 -8.30
N TRP A 197 13.11 -12.90 -8.86
CA TRP A 197 12.56 -11.55 -8.75
C TRP A 197 11.74 -11.40 -7.47
N TYR A 198 11.97 -10.30 -6.76
CA TYR A 198 11.25 -9.91 -5.54
C TYR A 198 10.72 -8.49 -5.69
N ILE A 199 9.54 -8.20 -5.14
CA ILE A 199 9.01 -6.84 -5.07
C ILE A 199 9.72 -6.11 -3.92
N ALA A 200 10.44 -5.05 -4.26
CA ALA A 200 11.19 -4.23 -3.32
C ALA A 200 10.52 -2.88 -3.02
N ALA A 201 9.65 -2.39 -3.91
CA ALA A 201 8.92 -1.14 -3.69
C ALA A 201 7.55 -1.12 -4.37
N TYR A 202 6.72 -0.20 -3.87
CA TYR A 202 5.37 0.07 -4.36
C TYR A 202 5.11 1.57 -4.37
N LYS A 203 4.47 2.03 -5.44
CA LYS A 203 4.01 3.41 -5.59
C LYS A 203 2.63 3.43 -6.22
N GLY A 204 1.66 3.97 -5.50
CA GLY A 204 0.32 4.21 -6.05
C GLY A 204 0.37 5.31 -7.11
N LEU A 205 -0.23 5.06 -8.28
CA LEU A 205 -0.34 6.05 -9.36
C LEU A 205 -1.76 6.63 -9.44
N SER A 206 -2.78 5.78 -9.33
CA SER A 206 -4.17 6.21 -9.30
C SER A 206 -5.06 5.20 -8.58
N ILE A 207 -6.21 5.69 -8.10
CA ILE A 207 -7.30 4.87 -7.57
C ILE A 207 -8.46 4.97 -8.56
N HIS A 208 -9.05 3.84 -8.91
CA HIS A 208 -10.20 3.75 -9.80
C HIS A 208 -11.50 3.83 -8.97
N PRO A 209 -12.55 4.51 -9.48
CA PRO A 209 -13.84 4.62 -8.82
C PRO A 209 -14.58 3.28 -8.75
#